data_AF-A0A959EMB8-F1
#
_entry.id   AF-A0A959EMB8-F1
#
_cell.length_a   1.000
_cell.length_b   1.000
_cell.length_c   1.000
_cell.angle_alpha   90.00
_cell.angle_beta   90.00
_cell.angle_gamma   90.00
#
_symmetry.space_group_name_H-M   'P 1'
#
loop_
_entity.id
_entity.type
_entity.pdbx_description
1 polymer ?
#
loop_
_entity_poly.entity_id
_entity_poly.type
_entity_poly.pdbx_seq_one_letter_code
_entity_poly.pdbx_strand_id
1 'polypeptide(L)'
;QGFEHPFSTMFGAMVYNFYPMLALLLVLVVIFSKRDFGPMARAERRAREEGKLLADDAQPMISEELTDVEAKEGITPRARNMIVPIGLMVLMMPVMLTYTGWGAAEAELPAAGFFEKAFYAIGQGSGSTAVLIAVLTSVLFSMLFYRAQGILRFREMIDLTLKGISGLMPLALLMMMAFAISTVCKELHTGQYVADITSSWLSPQLVPVLVFLISCFIAFPSGTSWGTFAIMMAIGVPMAQQLDANVYLDIAAVMGGG
;
A
#
# COMPACT_ATOMS: atom_id res chain seq x y z
N GLN A 1 -6.65 7.34 -13.92
CA GLN A 1 -8.07 6.99 -14.10
C GLN A 1 -8.82 8.30 -14.14
N GLY A 2 -9.65 8.56 -15.15
CA GLY A 2 -10.22 9.87 -15.50
C GLY A 2 -11.17 10.49 -14.47
N PHE A 3 -10.73 10.61 -13.22
CA PHE A 3 -11.36 11.41 -12.18
C PHE A 3 -10.61 12.74 -12.08
N GLU A 4 -11.35 13.86 -12.10
CA GLU A 4 -10.76 15.19 -11.92
C GLU A 4 -10.14 15.37 -10.52
N HIS A 5 -10.64 14.63 -9.51
CA HIS A 5 -10.14 14.68 -8.13
C HIS A 5 -9.94 13.29 -7.48
N PRO A 6 -8.88 12.55 -7.85
CA PRO A 6 -8.67 11.16 -7.41
C PRO A 6 -8.60 10.98 -5.88
N PHE A 7 -8.00 11.93 -5.16
CA PHE A 7 -7.87 11.87 -3.71
C PHE A 7 -9.23 11.92 -3.00
N SER A 8 -10.10 12.83 -3.44
CA SER A 8 -11.46 12.95 -2.90
C SER A 8 -12.30 11.71 -3.18
N THR A 9 -12.15 11.12 -4.38
CA THR A 9 -12.83 9.88 -4.75
C THR A 9 -12.42 8.70 -3.88
N MET A 10 -11.12 8.58 -3.61
CA MET A 10 -10.59 7.54 -2.72
C MET A 10 -11.12 7.71 -1.29
N PHE A 11 -11.19 8.95 -0.80
CA PHE A 11 -11.71 9.23 0.54
C PHE A 11 -13.19 8.90 0.66
N GLY A 12 -13.99 9.21 -0.36
CA GLY A 12 -15.40 8.81 -0.44
C GLY A 12 -15.58 7.29 -0.44
N ALA A 13 -14.72 6.55 -1.16
CA ALA A 13 -14.73 5.09 -1.18
C ALA A 13 -14.31 4.46 0.17
N MET A 14 -13.45 5.13 0.95
CA MET A 14 -12.96 4.63 2.23
C MET A 14 -14.09 4.31 3.22
N VAL A 15 -15.16 5.11 3.23
CA VAL A 15 -16.33 4.90 4.11
C VAL A 15 -17.05 3.59 3.78
N TYR A 16 -17.01 3.15 2.54
CA TYR A 16 -17.65 1.91 2.07
C TYR A 16 -16.74 0.69 2.17
N ASN A 17 -15.47 0.85 2.57
CA ASN A 17 -14.54 -0.26 2.66
C ASN A 17 -14.74 -1.01 3.99
N PHE A 18 -15.73 -1.91 4.01
CA PHE A 18 -16.10 -2.67 5.20
C PHE A 18 -15.03 -3.68 5.64
N TYR A 19 -14.21 -4.20 4.72
CA TYR A 19 -13.23 -5.24 5.06
C TYR A 19 -12.20 -4.77 6.10
N PRO A 20 -11.46 -3.64 5.92
CA PRO A 20 -10.56 -3.12 6.93
C PRO A 20 -11.25 -2.81 8.27
N MET A 21 -12.49 -2.31 8.23
CA MET A 21 -13.24 -2.02 9.45
C MET A 21 -13.56 -3.30 10.24
N LEU A 22 -14.03 -4.34 9.55
CA LEU A 22 -14.31 -5.65 10.13
C LEU A 22 -13.03 -6.36 10.57
N ALA A 23 -11.95 -6.26 9.80
CA ALA A 23 -10.65 -6.83 10.15
C ALA A 23 -10.07 -6.18 11.40
N LEU A 24 -10.14 -4.84 11.51
CA LEU A 24 -9.70 -4.13 12.72
C LEU A 24 -10.54 -4.53 13.94
N LEU A 25 -11.85 -4.65 13.77
CA LEU A 25 -12.74 -5.15 14.83
C LEU A 25 -12.40 -6.59 15.22
N LEU A 26 -12.13 -7.46 14.25
CA LEU A 26 -11.73 -8.85 14.48
C LEU A 26 -10.41 -8.92 15.27
N VAL A 27 -9.42 -8.10 14.91
CA VAL A 27 -8.16 -8.00 15.66
C VAL A 27 -8.40 -7.61 17.11
N LEU A 28 -9.26 -6.62 17.37
CA LEU A 28 -9.64 -6.24 18.74
C LEU A 28 -10.31 -7.41 19.48
N VAL A 29 -11.24 -8.12 18.82
CA VAL A 29 -11.90 -9.30 19.39
C VAL A 29 -10.87 -10.39 19.71
N VAL A 30 -9.91 -10.66 18.85
CA VAL A 30 -8.84 -11.65 19.08
C VAL A 30 -7.95 -11.23 20.25
N ILE A 31 -7.56 -9.95 20.33
CA ILE A 31 -6.75 -9.42 21.45
C ILE A 31 -7.47 -9.61 22.79
N PHE A 32 -8.76 -9.28 22.87
CA PHE A 32 -9.54 -9.43 24.11
C PHE A 32 -9.88 -10.90 24.41
N SER A 33 -10.17 -11.70 23.38
CA SER A 33 -10.52 -13.12 23.55
C SER A 33 -9.31 -14.02 23.77
N LYS A 34 -8.10 -13.59 23.38
CA LYS A 34 -6.86 -14.39 23.33
C LYS A 34 -7.05 -15.75 22.66
N ARG A 35 -7.92 -15.81 21.64
CA ARG A 35 -8.23 -17.03 20.91
C ARG A 35 -8.03 -16.77 19.43
N ASP A 36 -7.01 -17.40 18.89
CA ASP A 36 -6.81 -17.50 17.45
C ASP A 36 -7.67 -18.64 16.89
N PHE A 37 -8.01 -18.56 15.60
CA PHE A 37 -8.86 -19.55 14.94
C PHE A 37 -8.16 -20.14 13.71
N GLY A 38 -8.44 -21.42 13.43
CA GLY A 38 -8.04 -22.08 12.18
C GLY A 38 -6.51 -22.16 11.99
N PRO A 39 -5.98 -21.80 10.79
CA PRO A 39 -4.55 -21.82 10.51
C PRO A 39 -3.72 -20.90 11.42
N MET A 40 -4.28 -19.75 11.80
CA MET A 40 -3.60 -18.79 12.68
C MET A 40 -3.32 -19.38 14.06
N ALA A 41 -4.27 -20.13 14.63
CA ALA A 41 -4.07 -20.85 15.89
C ALA A 41 -2.99 -21.93 15.81
N ARG A 42 -2.82 -22.57 14.63
CA ARG A 42 -1.73 -23.55 14.42
C ARG A 42 -0.38 -22.84 14.32
N ALA A 43 -0.32 -21.69 13.65
CA ALA A 43 0.88 -20.89 13.55
C ALA A 43 1.32 -20.34 14.93
N GLU A 44 0.38 -19.83 15.72
CA GLU A 44 0.64 -19.37 17.10
C GLU A 44 1.17 -20.50 17.97
N ARG A 45 0.52 -21.68 17.92
CA ARG A 45 0.98 -22.86 18.65
C ARG A 45 2.39 -23.28 18.23
N ARG A 46 2.67 -23.33 16.92
CA ARG A 46 4.00 -23.65 16.39
C ARG A 46 5.06 -22.67 16.89
N ALA A 47 4.79 -21.36 16.81
CA ALA A 47 5.72 -20.35 17.28
C ALA A 47 5.97 -20.47 18.80
N ARG A 48 4.92 -20.77 19.58
CA ARG A 48 5.00 -20.86 21.04
C ARG A 48 5.62 -22.15 21.57
N GLU A 49 5.29 -23.30 20.96
CA GLU A 49 5.72 -24.62 21.43
C GLU A 49 7.05 -25.05 20.78
N GLU A 50 7.26 -24.73 19.51
CA GLU A 50 8.43 -25.18 18.74
C GLU A 50 9.45 -24.06 18.51
N GLY A 51 9.11 -22.80 18.80
CA GLY A 51 9.97 -21.64 18.52
C GLY A 51 10.10 -21.30 17.02
N LYS A 52 9.37 -22.00 16.14
CA LYS A 52 9.42 -21.81 14.69
C LYS A 52 8.42 -20.75 14.22
N LEU A 53 8.92 -19.59 13.81
CA LEU A 53 8.10 -18.51 13.25
C LEU A 53 7.50 -18.89 11.88
N LEU A 54 8.31 -19.51 11.03
CA LEU A 54 7.92 -19.95 9.69
C LEU A 54 7.53 -21.44 9.69
N ALA A 55 6.65 -21.82 8.77
CA ALA A 55 6.40 -23.23 8.47
C ALA A 55 7.60 -23.79 7.70
N ASP A 56 7.83 -25.10 7.79
CA ASP A 56 8.95 -25.75 7.11
C ASP A 56 8.87 -25.63 5.56
N ASP A 57 7.67 -25.39 5.02
CA ASP A 57 7.37 -25.19 3.61
C ASP A 57 7.03 -23.73 3.25
N ALA A 58 7.28 -22.78 4.15
CA ALA A 58 6.97 -21.37 3.91
C ALA A 58 7.81 -20.81 2.75
N GLN A 59 7.18 -20.03 1.86
CA GLN A 59 7.86 -19.25 0.83
C GLN A 59 7.64 -17.75 1.10
N PRO A 60 8.54 -17.09 1.85
CA PRO A 60 8.41 -15.68 2.17
C PRO A 60 8.47 -14.81 0.91
N MET A 61 7.58 -13.81 0.82
CA MET A 61 7.58 -12.80 -0.24
C MET A 61 8.74 -11.78 -0.12
N ILE A 62 9.41 -11.78 1.03
CA ILE A 62 10.59 -10.98 1.34
C ILE A 62 11.74 -11.98 1.50
N SER A 63 12.87 -11.74 0.85
CA SER A 63 14.04 -12.64 0.96
C SER A 63 14.43 -12.87 2.41
N GLU A 64 14.73 -14.11 2.80
CA GLU A 64 15.18 -14.46 4.16
C GLU A 64 16.40 -13.62 4.62
N GLU A 65 17.25 -13.18 3.67
CA GLU A 65 18.39 -12.29 3.92
C GLU A 65 18.03 -10.92 4.51
N LEU A 66 16.77 -10.47 4.40
CA LEU A 66 16.27 -9.22 4.97
C LEU A 66 15.79 -9.39 6.42
N THR A 67 15.28 -10.57 6.78
CA THR A 67 14.81 -10.88 8.13
C THR A 67 15.94 -11.26 9.08
N ASP A 68 17.08 -11.71 8.54
CA ASP A 68 18.28 -12.15 9.29
C ASP A 68 19.44 -11.13 9.26
N VAL A 69 19.16 -9.84 9.06
CA VAL A 69 20.19 -8.80 9.25
C VAL A 69 20.49 -8.67 10.75
N GLU A 70 21.46 -9.44 11.21
CA GLU A 70 21.85 -9.43 12.62
C GLU A 70 22.32 -8.04 13.06
N ALA A 71 21.87 -7.65 14.25
CA ALA A 71 22.34 -6.43 14.89
C ALA A 71 23.84 -6.54 15.17
N LYS A 72 24.58 -5.50 14.80
CA LYS A 72 26.03 -5.46 15.01
C LYS A 72 26.39 -5.71 16.48
N GLU A 73 27.22 -6.72 16.72
CA GLU A 73 27.66 -7.11 18.06
C GLU A 73 28.33 -5.94 18.80
N GLY A 74 28.07 -5.84 20.10
CA GLY A 74 28.69 -4.84 20.98
C GLY A 74 28.05 -3.45 20.95
N ILE A 75 26.96 -3.25 20.20
CA ILE A 75 26.21 -1.98 20.18
C ILE A 75 24.92 -2.12 21.00
N THR A 76 24.70 -1.20 21.95
CA THR A 76 23.43 -1.14 22.68
C THR A 76 22.29 -0.73 21.74
N PRO A 77 21.22 -1.53 21.59
CA PRO A 77 20.07 -1.15 20.77
C PRO A 77 19.42 0.12 21.31
N ARG A 78 19.33 1.16 20.49
CA ARG A 78 18.68 2.43 20.85
C ARG A 78 17.51 2.69 19.92
N ALA A 79 16.30 2.75 20.46
CA ALA A 79 15.08 2.99 19.68
C ALA A 79 15.14 4.27 18.82
N ARG A 80 15.86 5.30 19.28
CA ARG A 80 16.11 6.54 18.53
C ARG A 80 16.73 6.31 17.14
N ASN A 81 17.53 5.26 16.99
CA ASN A 81 18.20 4.93 15.72
C ASN A 81 17.22 4.44 14.64
N MET A 82 16.06 3.93 15.06
CA MET A 82 14.96 3.55 14.17
C MET A 82 13.92 4.68 14.06
N ILE A 83 13.52 5.25 15.20
CA ILE A 83 12.41 6.21 15.27
C ILE A 83 12.74 7.52 14.54
N VAL A 84 13.96 8.05 14.68
CA VAL A 84 14.29 9.37 14.10
C VAL A 84 14.30 9.32 12.58
N PRO A 85 14.96 8.37 11.90
CA PRO A 85 14.89 8.31 10.44
C PRO A 85 13.50 8.02 9.89
N ILE A 86 12.74 7.13 10.52
CA ILE A 86 11.35 6.85 10.12
C ILE A 86 10.48 8.09 10.32
N GLY A 87 10.61 8.78 11.45
CA GLY A 87 9.91 10.03 11.72
C GLY A 87 10.23 11.09 10.66
N LEU A 88 11.51 11.22 10.27
CA LEU A 88 11.91 12.12 9.20
C LEU A 88 11.25 11.75 7.87
N MET A 89 11.22 10.46 7.51
CA MET A 89 10.53 9.98 6.30
C MET A 89 9.05 10.36 6.32
N VAL A 90 8.36 10.09 7.44
CA VAL A 90 6.93 10.37 7.61
C VAL A 90 6.65 11.87 7.53
N LEU A 91 7.50 12.72 8.11
CA LEU A 91 7.34 14.17 8.06
C LEU A 91 7.67 14.76 6.68
N MET A 92 8.65 14.21 5.98
CA MET A 92 9.02 14.66 4.64
C MET A 92 7.93 14.39 3.60
N MET A 93 7.05 13.41 3.83
CA MET A 93 5.93 13.11 2.94
C MET A 93 4.94 14.28 2.80
N PRO A 94 4.28 14.77 3.87
CA PRO A 94 3.42 15.95 3.78
C PRO A 94 4.16 17.19 3.30
N VAL A 95 5.42 17.38 3.71
CA VAL A 95 6.24 18.53 3.25
C VAL A 95 6.41 18.49 1.73
N MET A 96 6.80 17.36 1.15
CA MET A 96 6.98 17.26 -0.30
C MET A 96 5.65 17.29 -1.07
N LEU A 97 4.57 16.76 -0.50
CA LEU A 97 3.23 16.88 -1.08
C LEU A 97 2.79 18.35 -1.13
N THR A 98 2.94 19.09 -0.02
CA THR A 98 2.66 20.53 0.00
C THR A 98 3.54 21.30 -0.99
N TYR A 99 4.83 20.99 -1.06
CA TYR A 99 5.76 21.65 -1.97
C TYR A 99 5.41 21.43 -3.44
N THR A 100 5.14 20.17 -3.82
CA THR A 100 4.82 19.83 -5.21
C THR A 100 3.45 20.32 -5.66
N GLY A 101 2.47 20.40 -4.74
CA GLY A 101 1.13 20.93 -5.03
C GLY A 101 0.96 22.43 -4.77
N TRP A 102 1.99 23.13 -4.30
CA TRP A 102 1.87 24.53 -3.87
C TRP A 102 1.42 25.46 -4.99
N GLY A 103 1.94 25.25 -6.21
CA GLY A 103 1.57 26.07 -7.37
C GLY A 103 0.08 25.99 -7.73
N ALA A 104 -0.54 24.82 -7.57
CA ALA A 104 -1.97 24.65 -7.77
C ALA A 104 -2.78 25.36 -6.66
N ALA A 105 -2.31 25.27 -5.41
CA ALA A 105 -2.94 25.96 -4.29
C ALA A 105 -2.89 27.49 -4.41
N GLU A 106 -1.79 28.05 -4.92
CA GLU A 106 -1.68 29.49 -5.16
C GLU A 106 -2.58 29.97 -6.31
N ALA A 107 -2.75 29.16 -7.35
CA ALA A 107 -3.58 29.50 -8.50
C ALA A 107 -5.08 29.43 -8.18
N GLU A 108 -5.54 28.40 -7.47
CA GLU A 108 -6.97 28.17 -7.23
C GLU A 108 -7.49 28.81 -5.94
N LEU A 109 -6.64 28.95 -4.91
CA LEU A 109 -7.03 29.54 -3.63
C LEU A 109 -6.14 30.74 -3.24
N PRO A 110 -6.03 31.81 -4.06
CA PRO A 110 -5.08 32.90 -3.83
C PRO A 110 -5.31 33.62 -2.48
N ALA A 111 -6.57 33.76 -2.03
CA ALA A 111 -6.95 34.46 -0.80
C ALA A 111 -7.04 33.56 0.45
N ALA A 112 -6.85 32.25 0.32
CA ALA A 112 -6.96 31.31 1.45
C ALA A 112 -5.75 31.39 2.39
N GLY A 113 -5.97 30.99 3.65
CA GLY A 113 -4.92 30.92 4.67
C GLY A 113 -3.88 29.83 4.36
N PHE A 114 -2.70 29.91 4.99
CA PHE A 114 -1.61 28.94 4.77
C PHE A 114 -2.05 27.48 5.00
N PHE A 115 -2.83 27.22 6.05
CA PHE A 115 -3.28 25.86 6.35
C PHE A 115 -4.24 25.30 5.29
N GLU A 116 -5.19 26.10 4.81
CA GLU A 116 -6.12 25.69 3.74
C GLU A 116 -5.37 25.43 2.44
N LYS A 117 -4.41 26.30 2.08
CA LYS A 117 -3.52 26.10 0.93
C LYS A 117 -2.69 24.83 1.08
N ALA A 118 -2.14 24.57 2.26
CA ALA A 118 -1.35 23.37 2.50
C ALA A 118 -2.17 22.09 2.35
N PHE A 119 -3.41 22.05 2.88
CA PHE A 119 -4.29 20.90 2.70
C PHE A 119 -4.67 20.68 1.23
N TYR A 120 -4.99 21.75 0.50
CA TYR A 120 -5.27 21.67 -0.94
C TYR A 120 -4.04 21.20 -1.73
N ALA A 121 -2.86 21.77 -1.44
CA ALA A 121 -1.60 21.40 -2.06
C ALA A 121 -1.26 19.92 -1.83
N ILE A 122 -1.53 19.37 -0.64
CA ILE A 122 -1.32 17.94 -0.38
C ILE A 122 -2.16 17.07 -1.32
N GLY A 123 -3.41 17.47 -1.59
CA GLY A 123 -4.31 16.75 -2.50
C GLY A 123 -3.87 16.78 -3.97
N GLN A 124 -3.19 17.87 -4.37
CA GLN A 124 -2.68 18.06 -5.74
C GLN A 124 -1.20 17.70 -5.91
N GLY A 125 -0.52 17.34 -4.82
CA GLY A 125 0.90 17.03 -4.81
C GLY A 125 1.24 15.73 -5.56
N SER A 126 2.47 15.66 -6.07
CA SER A 126 2.97 14.45 -6.71
C SER A 126 3.36 13.41 -5.65
N GLY A 127 2.51 12.40 -5.46
CA GLY A 127 2.77 11.31 -4.51
C GLY A 127 4.05 10.53 -4.78
N SER A 128 4.36 10.24 -6.05
CA SER A 128 5.58 9.50 -6.42
C SER A 128 6.86 10.27 -6.09
N THR A 129 6.89 11.58 -6.41
CA THR A 129 8.01 12.46 -6.07
C THR A 129 8.15 12.62 -4.56
N ALA A 130 7.03 12.80 -3.85
CA ALA A 130 7.05 12.95 -2.39
C ALA A 130 7.60 11.72 -1.69
N VAL A 131 7.14 10.52 -2.06
CA VAL A 131 7.64 9.26 -1.50
C VAL A 131 9.13 9.10 -1.80
N LEU A 132 9.54 9.33 -3.06
CA LEU A 132 10.94 9.19 -3.46
C LEU A 132 11.87 10.08 -2.62
N ILE A 133 11.54 11.37 -2.51
CA ILE A 133 12.36 12.32 -1.75
C ILE A 133 12.31 12.03 -0.25
N ALA A 134 11.17 11.65 0.31
CA ALA A 134 11.06 11.26 1.72
C ALA A 134 11.93 10.06 2.07
N VAL A 135 11.93 9.02 1.22
CA VAL A 135 12.78 7.83 1.41
C VAL A 135 14.26 8.19 1.25
N LEU A 136 14.63 8.91 0.18
CA LEU A 136 16.03 9.30 -0.06
C LEU A 136 16.59 10.15 1.08
N THR A 137 15.83 11.15 1.55
CA THR A 137 16.26 12.00 2.67
C THR A 137 16.38 11.22 3.97
N SER A 138 15.47 10.27 4.25
CA SER A 138 15.57 9.39 5.41
C SER A 138 16.79 8.47 5.35
N VAL A 139 17.08 7.87 4.19
CA VAL A 139 18.26 7.01 4.00
C VAL A 139 19.54 7.81 4.16
N LEU A 140 19.64 8.97 3.52
CA LEU A 140 20.81 9.86 3.64
C LEU A 140 21.00 10.34 5.08
N PHE A 141 19.93 10.74 5.75
CA PHE A 141 19.96 11.11 7.16
C PHE A 141 20.40 9.93 8.03
N SER A 142 19.87 8.74 7.80
CA SER A 142 20.28 7.52 8.52
C SER A 142 21.77 7.27 8.38
N MET A 143 22.31 7.38 7.17
CA MET A 143 23.74 7.21 6.93
C MET A 143 24.58 8.21 7.72
N LEU A 144 24.20 9.50 7.69
CA LEU A 144 24.89 10.54 8.46
C LEU A 144 24.76 10.30 9.97
N PHE A 145 23.58 9.88 10.42
CA PHE A 145 23.26 9.67 11.82
C PHE A 145 24.03 8.49 12.42
N TYR A 146 24.06 7.34 11.72
CA TYR A 146 24.86 6.18 12.12
C TYR A 146 26.35 6.45 12.04
N ARG A 147 26.80 7.26 11.07
CA ARG A 147 28.19 7.66 10.94
C ARG A 147 28.65 8.59 12.05
N ALA A 148 27.78 9.52 12.49
CA ALA A 148 28.04 10.43 13.60
C ALA A 148 28.09 9.70 14.95
N GLN A 149 27.31 8.62 15.10
CA GLN A 149 27.36 7.74 16.27
C GLN A 149 28.53 6.74 16.24
N GLY A 150 29.24 6.62 15.12
CA GLY A 150 30.34 5.67 14.96
C GLY A 150 29.91 4.21 14.91
N ILE A 151 28.64 3.93 14.58
CA ILE A 151 28.08 2.56 14.59
C ILE A 151 28.45 1.80 13.32
N LEU A 152 28.23 2.43 12.15
CA LEU A 152 28.41 1.82 10.84
C LEU A 152 29.47 2.56 10.01
N ARG A 153 30.26 1.82 9.24
CA ARG A 153 31.19 2.39 8.25
C ARG A 153 30.46 2.75 6.95
N PHE A 154 31.02 3.65 6.15
CA PHE A 154 30.40 4.07 4.89
C PHE A 154 30.06 2.90 3.96
N ARG A 155 31.02 1.99 3.74
CA ARG A 155 30.82 0.79 2.92
C ARG A 155 29.69 -0.11 3.45
N GLU A 156 29.69 -0.36 4.76
CA GLU A 156 28.67 -1.16 5.44
C GLU A 156 27.26 -0.57 5.27
N MET A 157 27.13 0.76 5.33
CA MET A 157 25.84 1.44 5.09
C MET A 157 25.37 1.32 3.64
N ILE A 158 26.28 1.41 2.67
CA ILE A 158 25.96 1.19 1.25
C ILE A 158 25.54 -0.27 1.03
N ASP A 159 26.28 -1.23 1.57
CA ASP A 159 25.98 -2.66 1.44
C ASP A 159 24.60 -2.98 2.04
N LEU A 160 24.27 -2.45 3.22
CA LEU A 160 22.96 -2.61 3.85
C LEU A 160 21.83 -1.96 3.03
N THR A 161 22.09 -0.80 2.42
CA THR A 161 21.11 -0.12 1.56
C THR A 161 20.84 -0.96 0.30
N LEU A 162 21.88 -1.49 -0.34
CA LEU A 162 21.74 -2.34 -1.53
C LEU A 162 21.06 -3.67 -1.21
N LYS A 163 21.36 -4.28 -0.06
CA LYS A 163 20.64 -5.47 0.43
C LYS A 163 19.15 -5.18 0.62
N GLY A 164 18.83 -4.04 1.25
CA GLY A 164 17.45 -3.60 1.45
C GLY A 164 16.68 -3.44 0.14
N ILE A 165 17.30 -2.80 -0.87
CA ILE A 165 16.73 -2.67 -2.21
C ILE A 165 16.54 -4.06 -2.86
N SER A 166 17.58 -4.90 -2.82
CA SER A 166 17.58 -6.21 -3.48
C SER A 166 16.50 -7.13 -2.93
N GLY A 167 16.29 -7.15 -1.61
CA GLY A 167 15.28 -8.01 -1.01
C GLY A 167 13.82 -7.56 -1.24
N LEU A 168 13.62 -6.33 -1.74
CA LEU A 168 12.30 -5.84 -2.19
C LEU A 168 12.10 -5.94 -3.72
N MET A 169 13.09 -6.40 -4.47
CA MET A 169 13.01 -6.53 -5.93
C MET A 169 11.85 -7.42 -6.41
N PRO A 170 11.56 -8.59 -5.80
CA PRO A 170 10.44 -9.42 -6.25
C PRO A 170 9.10 -8.68 -6.17
N LEU A 171 8.87 -7.92 -5.09
CA LEU A 171 7.67 -7.12 -4.91
C LEU A 171 7.59 -5.99 -5.95
N ALA A 172 8.71 -5.32 -6.22
CA ALA A 172 8.76 -4.25 -7.23
C ALA A 172 8.45 -4.78 -8.65
N LEU A 173 8.98 -5.95 -9.01
CA LEU A 173 8.70 -6.61 -10.28
C LEU A 173 7.25 -7.04 -10.40
N LEU A 174 6.67 -7.59 -9.32
CA LEU A 174 5.26 -7.97 -9.27
C LEU A 174 4.37 -6.74 -9.50
N MET A 175 4.65 -5.62 -8.84
CA MET A 175 3.93 -4.36 -9.05
C MET A 175 4.07 -3.85 -10.48
N MET A 176 5.29 -3.86 -11.03
CA MET A 176 5.53 -3.44 -12.42
C MET A 176 4.70 -4.25 -13.41
N MET A 177 4.66 -5.57 -13.28
CA MET A 177 3.86 -6.44 -14.13
C MET A 177 2.35 -6.22 -13.92
N ALA A 178 1.90 -6.03 -12.68
CA ALA A 178 0.51 -5.72 -12.39
C ALA A 178 0.05 -4.40 -13.06
N PHE A 179 0.88 -3.37 -13.03
CA PHE A 179 0.61 -2.11 -13.74
C PHE A 179 0.66 -2.27 -15.27
N ALA A 180 1.54 -3.12 -15.80
CA ALA A 180 1.57 -3.45 -17.21
C ALA A 180 0.26 -4.11 -17.66
N ILE A 181 -0.22 -5.13 -16.92
CA ILE A 181 -1.52 -5.76 -17.15
C ILE A 181 -2.66 -4.73 -17.05
N SER A 182 -2.64 -3.90 -16.00
CA SER A 182 -3.60 -2.80 -15.80
C SER A 182 -3.66 -1.85 -16.99
N THR A 183 -2.52 -1.62 -17.66
CA THR A 183 -2.42 -0.74 -18.84
C THR A 183 -2.98 -1.43 -20.07
N VAL A 184 -2.60 -2.67 -20.31
CA VAL A 184 -3.12 -3.49 -21.42
C VAL A 184 -4.64 -3.65 -21.31
N CYS A 185 -5.19 -3.93 -20.13
CA CYS A 185 -6.63 -4.02 -19.91
C CYS A 185 -7.37 -2.70 -20.22
N LYS A 186 -6.73 -1.54 -19.95
CA LYS A 186 -7.30 -0.23 -20.31
C LYS A 186 -7.28 0.01 -21.81
N GLU A 187 -6.16 -0.30 -22.47
CA GLU A 187 -6.02 -0.15 -23.93
C GLU A 187 -6.96 -1.07 -24.71
N LEU A 188 -7.18 -2.29 -24.20
CA LEU A 188 -8.13 -3.25 -24.79
C LEU A 188 -9.58 -2.97 -24.40
N HIS A 189 -9.85 -1.93 -23.60
CA HIS A 189 -11.20 -1.61 -23.10
C HIS A 189 -11.87 -2.82 -22.42
N THR A 190 -11.10 -3.61 -21.68
CA THR A 190 -11.57 -4.88 -21.11
C THR A 190 -12.73 -4.68 -20.14
N GLY A 191 -12.68 -3.62 -19.32
CA GLY A 191 -13.79 -3.28 -18.42
C GLY A 191 -15.09 -3.00 -19.17
N GLN A 192 -15.00 -2.26 -20.29
CA GLN A 192 -16.17 -1.96 -21.12
C GLN A 192 -16.73 -3.20 -21.81
N TYR A 193 -15.85 -4.04 -22.36
CA TYR A 193 -16.25 -5.30 -22.99
C TYR A 193 -17.01 -6.22 -22.01
N VAL A 194 -16.54 -6.32 -20.76
CA VAL A 194 -17.24 -7.10 -19.73
C VAL A 194 -18.58 -6.46 -19.37
N ALA A 195 -18.66 -5.13 -19.25
CA ALA A 195 -19.93 -4.43 -19.02
C ALA A 195 -20.94 -4.71 -20.14
N ASP A 196 -20.54 -4.63 -21.41
CA ASP A 196 -21.43 -4.85 -22.54
C ASP A 196 -22.07 -6.24 -22.53
N ILE A 197 -21.28 -7.30 -22.26
CA ILE A 197 -21.78 -8.68 -22.21
C ILE A 197 -22.66 -8.93 -21.00
N THR A 198 -22.40 -8.25 -19.89
CA THR A 198 -23.13 -8.44 -18.63
C THR A 198 -24.37 -7.56 -18.52
N SER A 199 -24.45 -6.46 -19.28
CA SER A 199 -25.53 -5.46 -19.24
C SER A 199 -26.95 -6.02 -19.38
N SER A 200 -27.10 -7.14 -20.10
CA SER A 200 -28.41 -7.77 -20.36
C SER A 200 -29.00 -8.52 -19.17
N TRP A 201 -28.17 -8.95 -18.22
CA TRP A 201 -28.60 -9.82 -17.10
C TRP A 201 -28.08 -9.38 -15.74
N LEU A 202 -27.04 -8.55 -15.69
CA LEU A 202 -26.45 -8.07 -14.45
C LEU A 202 -27.06 -6.75 -14.03
N SER A 203 -27.69 -6.75 -12.86
CA SER A 203 -28.17 -5.52 -12.21
C SER A 203 -26.99 -4.66 -11.74
N PRO A 204 -27.02 -3.33 -11.95
CA PRO A 204 -25.95 -2.42 -11.53
C PRO A 204 -25.61 -2.51 -10.03
N GLN A 205 -26.59 -2.85 -9.20
CA GLN A 205 -26.44 -2.98 -7.75
C GLN A 205 -25.60 -4.21 -7.35
N LEU A 206 -25.50 -5.23 -8.21
CA LEU A 206 -24.72 -6.45 -7.96
C LEU A 206 -23.27 -6.34 -8.43
N VAL A 207 -22.92 -5.31 -9.22
CA VAL A 207 -21.57 -5.11 -9.76
C VAL A 207 -20.52 -5.08 -8.62
N PRO A 208 -20.67 -4.29 -7.55
CA PRO A 208 -19.67 -4.25 -6.48
C PRO A 208 -19.52 -5.60 -5.77
N VAL A 209 -20.58 -6.38 -5.63
CA VAL A 209 -20.53 -7.72 -5.00
C VAL A 209 -19.70 -8.68 -5.84
N LEU A 210 -19.92 -8.70 -7.16
CA LEU A 210 -19.15 -9.56 -8.06
C LEU A 210 -17.69 -9.12 -8.12
N VAL A 211 -17.44 -7.82 -8.23
CA VAL A 211 -16.08 -7.27 -8.26
C VAL A 211 -15.33 -7.60 -6.96
N PHE A 212 -15.99 -7.53 -5.80
CA PHE A 212 -15.42 -7.97 -4.53
C PHE A 212 -15.05 -9.46 -4.56
N LEU A 213 -15.98 -10.34 -4.94
CA LEU A 213 -15.76 -11.79 -4.95
C LEU A 213 -14.66 -12.22 -5.92
N ILE A 214 -14.61 -11.60 -7.11
CA ILE A 214 -13.56 -11.86 -8.10
C ILE A 214 -12.22 -11.33 -7.58
N SER A 215 -12.20 -10.16 -6.95
CA SER A 215 -10.99 -9.62 -6.31
C SER A 215 -10.47 -10.57 -5.23
N CYS A 216 -11.33 -11.09 -4.36
CA CYS A 216 -10.97 -12.11 -3.37
C CYS A 216 -10.38 -13.36 -4.02
N PHE A 217 -11.00 -13.84 -5.11
CA PHE A 217 -10.53 -15.02 -5.82
C PHE A 217 -9.14 -14.80 -6.46
N ILE A 218 -8.83 -13.59 -6.94
CA ILE A 218 -7.52 -13.27 -7.52
C ILE A 218 -6.46 -13.01 -6.42
N ALA A 219 -6.86 -12.37 -5.32
CA ALA A 219 -5.96 -12.06 -4.20
C ALA A 219 -5.49 -13.33 -3.47
N PHE A 220 -6.39 -14.30 -3.29
CA PHE A 220 -6.10 -15.55 -2.59
C PHE A 220 -4.89 -16.32 -3.15
N PRO A 221 -4.81 -16.65 -4.46
CA PRO A 221 -3.66 -17.33 -5.04
C PRO A 221 -2.46 -16.40 -5.32
N SER A 222 -2.69 -15.09 -5.52
CA SER A 222 -1.59 -14.15 -5.79
C SER A 222 -0.82 -13.76 -4.52
N GLY A 223 -1.42 -13.93 -3.34
CA GLY A 223 -0.82 -13.61 -2.05
C GLY A 223 -0.50 -12.12 -1.86
N THR A 224 -0.97 -11.24 -2.76
CA THR A 224 -0.69 -9.80 -2.72
C THR A 224 -1.94 -8.97 -3.01
N SER A 225 -2.16 -7.96 -2.16
CA SER A 225 -3.30 -7.05 -2.29
C SER A 225 -3.09 -5.98 -3.35
N TRP A 226 -1.91 -5.36 -3.35
CA TRP A 226 -1.58 -4.26 -4.26
C TRP A 226 -1.64 -4.64 -5.75
N GLY A 227 -1.24 -5.87 -6.10
CA GLY A 227 -1.29 -6.37 -7.47
C GLY A 227 -2.73 -6.57 -7.93
N THR A 228 -3.55 -7.18 -7.06
CA THR A 228 -4.98 -7.36 -7.28
C THR A 228 -5.69 -6.03 -7.48
N PHE A 229 -5.40 -5.03 -6.63
CA PHE A 229 -5.96 -3.69 -6.78
C PHE A 229 -5.61 -3.06 -8.12
N ALA A 230 -4.36 -3.14 -8.57
CA ALA A 230 -3.93 -2.51 -9.84
C ALA A 230 -4.68 -3.08 -11.05
N ILE A 231 -4.93 -4.40 -11.06
CA ILE A 231 -5.64 -5.10 -12.13
C ILE A 231 -7.15 -4.83 -12.02
N MET A 232 -7.75 -5.07 -10.86
CA MET A 232 -9.20 -4.97 -10.69
C MET A 232 -9.71 -3.53 -10.80
N MET A 233 -8.93 -2.53 -10.37
CA MET A 233 -9.28 -1.12 -10.58
C MET A 233 -9.29 -0.73 -12.07
N ALA A 234 -8.58 -1.45 -12.95
CA ALA A 234 -8.61 -1.20 -14.39
C ALA A 234 -9.83 -1.81 -15.09
N ILE A 235 -10.50 -2.76 -14.45
CA ILE A 235 -11.63 -3.51 -15.01
C ILE A 235 -12.94 -3.08 -14.33
N GLY A 236 -13.00 -3.17 -12.99
CA GLY A 236 -14.16 -2.86 -12.18
C GLY A 236 -14.62 -1.41 -12.34
N VAL A 237 -13.71 -0.44 -12.23
CA VAL A 237 -14.08 0.98 -12.31
C VAL A 237 -14.72 1.34 -13.67
N PRO A 238 -14.11 1.01 -14.83
CA PRO A 238 -14.78 1.26 -16.11
C PRO A 238 -16.09 0.48 -16.29
N MET A 239 -16.16 -0.75 -15.79
CA MET A 239 -17.37 -1.57 -15.84
C MET A 239 -18.51 -0.92 -15.03
N ALA A 240 -18.21 -0.48 -13.81
CA ALA A 240 -19.17 0.19 -12.94
C ALA A 240 -19.66 1.52 -13.53
N GLN A 241 -18.76 2.29 -14.16
CA GLN A 241 -19.12 3.52 -14.87
C GLN A 241 -20.07 3.26 -16.03
N GLN A 242 -19.86 2.19 -16.80
CA GLN A 242 -20.70 1.90 -17.97
C GLN A 242 -22.08 1.33 -17.62
N LEU A 243 -22.16 0.56 -16.52
CA LEU A 243 -23.43 0.00 -16.03
C LEU A 243 -24.20 0.98 -15.12
N ASP A 244 -23.77 2.24 -15.00
CA ASP A 244 -24.33 3.22 -14.05
C ASP A 244 -24.38 2.69 -12.59
N ALA A 245 -23.40 1.87 -12.21
CA ALA A 245 -23.24 1.36 -10.87
C ALA A 245 -22.51 2.37 -9.96
N ASN A 246 -22.63 2.22 -8.65
CA ASN A 246 -21.97 3.12 -7.71
C ASN A 246 -20.46 2.87 -7.70
N VAL A 247 -19.73 3.76 -8.36
CA VAL A 247 -18.26 3.70 -8.52
C VAL A 247 -17.52 3.75 -7.18
N TYR A 248 -18.01 4.47 -6.17
CA TYR A 248 -17.36 4.51 -4.85
C TYR A 248 -17.45 3.15 -4.14
N LEU A 249 -18.61 2.50 -4.24
CA LEU A 249 -18.82 1.15 -3.74
C LEU A 249 -17.99 0.12 -4.49
N ASP A 250 -17.82 0.29 -5.80
CA ASP A 250 -16.99 -0.60 -6.62
C ASP A 250 -15.50 -0.46 -6.29
N ILE A 251 -15.00 0.77 -6.15
CA ILE A 251 -13.63 1.02 -5.67
C ILE A 251 -13.43 0.39 -4.28
N ALA A 252 -14.40 0.56 -3.38
CA ALA A 252 -14.35 -0.05 -2.05
C ALA A 252 -14.39 -1.59 -2.11
N ALA A 253 -15.16 -2.17 -3.04
CA ALA A 253 -15.23 -3.61 -3.27
C ALA A 253 -13.89 -4.17 -3.79
N VAL A 254 -13.25 -3.48 -4.73
CA VAL A 254 -11.89 -3.84 -5.19
C VAL A 254 -10.91 -3.78 -4.02
N MET A 255 -10.91 -2.67 -3.27
CA MET A 255 -10.00 -2.45 -2.14
C MET A 255 -10.23 -3.38 -0.96
N GLY A 256 -11.46 -3.85 -0.76
CA GLY A 256 -11.79 -4.78 0.32
C GLY A 256 -11.58 -6.23 -0.06
N GLY A 257 -11.67 -6.57 -1.35
CA GLY A 257 -11.49 -7.93 -1.83
C GLY A 257 -10.03 -8.33 -2.09
N GLY A 258 -9.18 -7.35 -2.40
CA GLY A 258 -7.73 -7.55 -2.56
C GLY A 258 -6.94 -7.54 -1.27
#